data_AF-A0A0Q8EB75-F1
#
_entry.id   AF-A0A0Q8EB75-F1
#
_cell.length_a   1.000
_cell.length_b   1.000
_cell.length_c   1.000
_cell.angle_alpha   90.00
_cell.angle_beta   90.00
_cell.angle_gamma   90.00
#
_symmetry.space_group_name_H-M   'P 1'
#
loop_
_entity.id
_entity.type
_entity.pdbx_description
1 polymer ?
#
loop_
_entity_poly.entity_id
_entity_poly.type
_entity_poly.pdbx_seq_one_letter_code
_entity_poly.pdbx_strand_id
1 'polypeptide(L)'
;MLGVTLLIVLLVLGIRTFVALRRESAVRLEFKQSSQLDWLVLLYPLGPIALLIGPLLVPKAILLAAVAAFYAYILMVASRQRSALECAGTDRVKGSLSATSYASLGAIIGLIYVALTGIFAFLGRAAQSPGLGA
;
A
#
# COMPACT_ATOMS: atom_id res chain seq x y z
N MET A 1 18.72 -4.25 3.80
CA MET A 1 18.08 -4.41 5.13
C MET A 1 16.69 -3.76 5.16
N LEU A 2 16.55 -2.44 4.98
CA LEU A 2 15.27 -1.74 5.07
C LEU A 2 14.16 -2.30 4.15
N GLY A 3 14.46 -2.61 2.88
CA GLY A 3 13.47 -3.20 1.96
C GLY A 3 12.99 -4.60 2.35
N VAL A 4 13.85 -5.41 2.97
CA VAL A 4 13.48 -6.76 3.46
C VAL A 4 12.59 -6.65 4.70
N THR A 5 12.92 -5.75 5.64
CA THR A 5 12.09 -5.48 6.81
C THR A 5 10.69 -5.03 6.40
N LEU A 6 10.59 -4.08 5.46
CA LEU A 6 9.30 -3.60 4.96
C LEU A 6 8.52 -4.66 4.19
N LEU A 7 9.18 -5.53 3.43
CA LEU A 7 8.53 -6.66 2.81
C LEU A 7 7.86 -7.57 3.84
N ILE A 8 8.56 -7.92 4.92
CA ILE A 8 8.01 -8.75 6.00
C ILE A 8 6.85 -8.02 6.69
N VAL A 9 7.01 -6.74 7.02
CA VAL A 9 5.96 -5.94 7.68
C VAL A 9 4.71 -5.84 6.81
N LEU A 10 4.85 -5.49 5.53
CA LEU A 10 3.72 -5.37 4.60
C LEU A 10 3.08 -6.72 4.28
N LEU A 11 3.85 -7.82 4.29
CA LEU A 11 3.32 -9.17 4.16
C LEU A 11 2.46 -9.56 5.35
N VAL A 12 2.97 -9.39 6.58
CA VAL A 12 2.22 -9.70 7.80
C VAL A 12 0.97 -8.82 7.90
N LEU A 13 1.10 -7.53 7.58
CA LEU A 13 -0.02 -6.59 7.59
C LEU A 13 -1.05 -6.95 6.52
N GLY A 14 -0.61 -7.32 5.32
CA GLY A 14 -1.48 -7.77 4.23
C GLY A 14 -2.27 -9.01 4.61
N ILE A 15 -1.62 -10.04 5.13
CA ILE A 15 -2.28 -11.28 5.59
C ILE A 15 -3.28 -10.97 6.70
N ARG A 16 -2.88 -10.21 7.73
CA ARG A 16 -3.76 -9.87 8.85
C ARG A 16 -4.99 -9.08 8.39
N THR A 17 -4.78 -8.12 7.50
CA THR A 17 -5.86 -7.28 6.96
C THR A 17 -6.78 -8.10 6.07
N PHE A 18 -6.25 -8.99 5.24
CA PHE A 18 -7.04 -9.92 4.42
C PHE A 18 -7.92 -10.83 5.28
N VAL A 19 -7.37 -11.42 6.35
CA VAL A 19 -8.14 -12.25 7.29
C VAL A 19 -9.24 -11.43 7.97
N ALA A 20 -8.94 -10.20 8.40
CA ALA A 20 -9.94 -9.29 8.98
C ALA A 20 -11.07 -8.96 7.99
N LEU A 21 -10.72 -8.61 6.75
CA LEU A 21 -11.69 -8.31 5.69
C LEU A 21 -12.55 -9.53 5.30
N ARG A 22 -11.99 -10.75 5.34
CA ARG A 22 -12.70 -12.00 5.09
C ARG A 22 -13.69 -12.35 6.21
N ARG A 23 -13.32 -12.11 7.47
CA ARG A 23 -14.23 -12.32 8.63
C ARG A 23 -15.47 -11.44 8.52
N GLU A 24 -15.32 -10.23 8.02
CA GLU A 24 -16.41 -9.25 7.83
C GLU A 24 -17.10 -9.34 6.46
N SER A 25 -16.87 -10.43 5.71
CA SER A 25 -17.40 -10.58 4.33
C SER A 25 -18.93 -10.59 4.27
N ALA A 26 -19.60 -11.18 5.26
CA ALA A 26 -21.07 -11.20 5.33
C ALA A 26 -21.66 -9.78 5.46
N VAL A 27 -21.09 -8.98 6.36
CA VAL A 27 -21.49 -7.57 6.55
C VAL A 27 -21.19 -6.77 5.28
N ARG A 28 -20.03 -6.97 4.66
CA ARG A 28 -19.67 -6.27 3.42
C ARG A 28 -20.60 -6.58 2.25
N LEU A 29 -21.07 -7.83 2.13
CA LEU A 29 -22.06 -8.22 1.13
C LEU A 29 -23.41 -7.51 1.36
N GLU A 30 -23.83 -7.36 2.62
CA GLU A 30 -25.05 -6.63 2.99
C GLU A 30 -24.98 -5.16 2.53
N PHE A 31 -23.83 -4.51 2.68
CA PHE A 31 -23.59 -3.13 2.23
C PHE A 31 -23.11 -3.02 0.76
N LYS A 32 -23.24 -4.10 -0.04
CA LYS A 32 -22.82 -4.17 -1.45
C LYS A 32 -21.37 -3.72 -1.70
N GLN A 33 -20.49 -3.95 -0.75
CA GLN A 33 -19.08 -3.59 -0.85
C GLN A 33 -18.31 -4.60 -1.71
N SER A 34 -17.40 -4.09 -2.54
CA SER A 34 -16.61 -4.91 -3.46
C SER A 34 -15.51 -5.69 -2.73
N SER A 35 -15.31 -6.96 -3.14
CA SER A 35 -14.20 -7.83 -2.70
C SER A 35 -12.84 -7.42 -3.31
N GLN A 36 -12.81 -6.42 -4.21
CA GLN A 36 -11.57 -5.92 -4.81
C GLN A 36 -10.49 -5.57 -3.78
N LEU A 37 -10.88 -4.98 -2.65
CA LEU A 37 -9.93 -4.62 -1.59
C LEU A 37 -9.18 -5.84 -1.02
N ASP A 38 -9.82 -7.01 -0.99
CA ASP A 38 -9.23 -8.23 -0.44
C ASP A 38 -8.02 -8.67 -1.26
N TRP A 39 -8.18 -8.64 -2.59
CA TRP A 39 -7.12 -8.97 -3.53
C TRP A 39 -6.02 -7.90 -3.55
N LEU A 40 -6.40 -6.63 -3.47
CA LEU A 40 -5.43 -5.53 -3.45
C LEU A 40 -4.51 -5.59 -2.23
N VAL A 41 -5.05 -5.93 -1.06
CA VAL A 41 -4.27 -6.06 0.18
C VAL A 41 -3.26 -7.21 0.11
N LEU A 42 -3.58 -8.31 -0.57
CA LEU A 42 -2.64 -9.41 -0.80
C LEU A 42 -1.47 -9.00 -1.72
N LEU A 43 -1.66 -7.97 -2.54
CA LEU A 43 -0.64 -7.44 -3.44
C LEU A 43 0.29 -6.41 -2.75
N TYR A 44 0.11 -6.11 -1.46
CA TYR A 44 1.00 -5.21 -0.71
C TYR A 44 2.49 -5.57 -0.76
N PRO A 45 2.90 -6.86 -0.64
CA PRO A 45 4.31 -7.23 -0.72
C PRO A 45 4.91 -7.01 -2.11
N LEU A 46 4.07 -6.88 -3.14
CA LEU A 46 4.50 -6.76 -4.52
C LEU A 46 5.20 -5.41 -4.77
N GLY A 47 4.85 -4.37 -4.02
CA GLY A 47 5.54 -3.08 -4.08
C GLY A 47 7.02 -3.14 -3.69
N PRO A 48 7.41 -3.61 -2.48
CA PRO A 48 8.81 -3.75 -2.12
C PRO A 48 9.54 -4.78 -2.99
N ILE A 49 8.89 -5.87 -3.42
CA ILE A 49 9.50 -6.82 -4.38
C ILE A 49 9.83 -6.10 -5.69
N ALA A 50 8.89 -5.33 -6.23
CA ALA A 50 9.10 -4.54 -7.44
C ALA A 50 10.24 -3.54 -7.26
N LEU A 51 10.32 -2.82 -6.14
CA LEU A 51 11.41 -1.86 -5.88
C LEU A 51 12.79 -2.51 -5.66
N LEU A 52 12.84 -3.75 -5.17
CA LEU A 52 14.10 -4.49 -4.98
C LEU A 52 14.64 -5.07 -6.29
N ILE A 53 13.77 -5.67 -7.11
CA ILE A 53 14.17 -6.41 -8.32
C ILE A 53 14.04 -5.55 -9.59
N GLY A 54 13.00 -4.72 -9.65
CA GLY A 54 12.63 -3.93 -10.81
C GLY A 54 13.70 -2.97 -11.35
N PRO A 55 14.61 -2.38 -10.54
CA PRO A 55 15.69 -1.54 -11.07
C PRO A 55 16.65 -2.27 -12.01
N LEU A 56 16.66 -3.61 -12.01
CA LEU A 56 17.47 -4.41 -12.93
C LEU A 56 16.89 -4.44 -14.35
N LEU A 57 15.59 -4.17 -14.50
CA LEU A 57 14.85 -4.31 -15.76
C LEU A 57 14.29 -2.99 -16.27
N VAL A 58 13.94 -2.06 -15.37
CA VAL A 58 13.20 -0.83 -15.68
C VAL A 58 13.87 0.37 -15.01
N PRO A 59 13.89 1.55 -15.65
CA PRO A 59 14.37 2.78 -15.01
C PRO A 59 13.70 3.04 -13.66
N LYS A 60 14.52 3.28 -12.62
CA LYS A 60 14.06 3.49 -11.24
C LYS A 60 12.95 4.53 -11.10
N ALA A 61 12.98 5.61 -11.89
CA ALA A 61 11.96 6.65 -11.85
C ALA A 61 10.57 6.14 -12.25
N ILE A 62 10.50 5.35 -13.34
CA ILE A 62 9.25 4.75 -13.81
C ILE A 62 8.73 3.75 -12.78
N LEU A 63 9.63 2.95 -12.21
CA LEU A 63 9.30 1.96 -11.19
C LEU A 63 8.73 2.61 -9.92
N LEU A 64 9.34 3.69 -9.43
CA LEU A 64 8.85 4.45 -8.27
C LEU A 64 7.45 5.02 -8.55
N ALA A 65 7.24 5.61 -9.73
CA ALA A 65 5.94 6.15 -10.11
C ALA A 65 4.86 5.04 -10.19
N ALA A 66 5.19 3.89 -10.77
CA ALA A 66 4.27 2.76 -10.88
C ALA A 66 3.88 2.19 -9.51
N VAL A 67 4.85 2.00 -8.61
CA VAL A 67 4.58 1.49 -7.25
C VAL A 67 3.83 2.52 -6.40
N ALA A 68 4.12 3.81 -6.55
CA ALA A 68 3.34 4.88 -5.91
C ALA A 68 1.89 4.87 -6.39
N ALA A 69 1.66 4.80 -7.70
CA ALA A 69 0.32 4.74 -8.28
C ALA A 69 -0.47 3.51 -7.80
N PHE A 70 0.22 2.37 -7.68
CA PHE A 70 -0.37 1.16 -7.12
C PHE A 70 -0.86 1.35 -5.68
N TYR A 71 -0.01 1.82 -4.76
CA TYR A 71 -0.46 2.06 -3.37
C TYR A 71 -1.51 3.16 -3.27
N ALA A 72 -1.41 4.21 -4.09
CA ALA A 72 -2.42 5.27 -4.15
C ALA A 72 -3.78 4.75 -4.60
N TYR A 73 -3.82 3.83 -5.58
CA TYR A 73 -5.04 3.18 -6.01
C TYR A 73 -5.68 2.35 -4.89
N ILE A 74 -4.87 1.60 -4.14
CA ILE A 74 -5.41 0.82 -3.00
C ILE A 74 -5.95 1.73 -1.92
N LEU A 75 -5.24 2.81 -1.61
CA LEU A 75 -5.70 3.82 -0.67
C LEU A 75 -7.03 4.44 -1.14
N MET A 76 -7.17 4.77 -2.42
CA MET A 76 -8.42 5.31 -2.97
C MET A 76 -9.58 4.33 -2.81
N VAL A 77 -9.37 3.04 -3.12
CA VAL A 77 -10.40 2.01 -2.95
C VAL A 77 -10.76 1.84 -1.47
N ALA A 78 -9.78 1.75 -0.59
CA ALA A 78 -10.00 1.63 0.86
C ALA A 78 -10.77 2.84 1.41
N SER A 79 -10.38 4.06 1.02
CA SER A 79 -11.06 5.29 1.46
C SER A 79 -12.50 5.37 0.96
N ARG A 80 -12.78 4.98 -0.28
CA ARG A 80 -14.16 4.92 -0.81
C ARG A 80 -15.03 3.94 -0.03
N GLN A 81 -14.51 2.74 0.24
CA GLN A 81 -15.24 1.74 1.03
C GLN A 81 -15.46 2.23 2.47
N ARG A 82 -14.44 2.84 3.07
CA ARG A 82 -14.52 3.42 4.41
C ARG A 82 -15.57 4.52 4.50
N SER A 83 -15.58 5.50 3.59
CA SER A 83 -16.58 6.56 3.58
C SER A 83 -18.00 6.01 3.42
N ALA A 84 -18.20 4.99 2.57
CA ALA A 84 -19.50 4.34 2.43
C ALA A 84 -19.97 3.66 3.73
N LEU A 85 -19.05 3.02 4.46
CA LEU A 85 -19.34 2.41 5.77
C LEU A 85 -19.56 3.45 6.86
N GLU A 86 -18.82 4.57 6.86
CA GLU A 86 -19.02 5.69 7.79
C GLU A 86 -20.41 6.31 7.62
N CYS A 87 -20.87 6.48 6.38
CA CYS A 87 -22.23 6.97 6.09
C CYS A 87 -23.34 6.03 6.57
N ALA A 88 -23.09 4.72 6.67
CA ALA A 88 -24.08 3.77 7.17
C ALA A 88 -24.34 3.93 8.67
N GLY A 89 -23.35 4.39 9.45
CA GLY A 89 -23.53 4.80 10.85
C GLY A 89 -23.99 3.74 11.85
N THR A 90 -24.02 2.45 11.48
CA THR A 90 -24.52 1.37 12.35
C THR A 90 -23.41 0.73 13.19
N ASP A 91 -23.74 0.22 14.38
CA ASP A 91 -22.76 -0.50 15.21
C ASP A 91 -22.20 -1.76 14.54
N ARG A 92 -22.96 -2.35 13.61
CA ARG A 92 -22.56 -3.54 12.83
C ARG A 92 -21.41 -3.26 11.86
N VAL A 93 -21.24 -2.03 11.38
CA VAL A 93 -20.14 -1.69 10.45
C VAL A 93 -18.82 -1.38 11.15
N LYS A 94 -18.77 -1.30 12.49
CA LYS A 94 -17.53 -0.99 13.24
C LYS A 94 -16.39 -1.99 12.96
N GLY A 95 -16.72 -3.29 12.86
CA GLY A 95 -15.75 -4.34 12.52
C GLY A 95 -15.16 -4.13 11.12
N SER A 96 -16.04 -4.02 10.12
CA SER A 96 -15.67 -3.76 8.72
C SER A 96 -14.89 -2.45 8.54
N LEU A 97 -15.26 -1.40 9.27
CA LEU A 97 -14.60 -0.10 9.24
C LEU A 97 -13.19 -0.16 9.82
N SER A 98 -12.99 -0.92 10.90
CA SER A 98 -11.66 -1.16 11.46
C SER A 98 -10.77 -1.94 10.48
N ALA A 99 -11.32 -2.98 9.84
CA ALA A 99 -10.62 -3.78 8.84
C ALA A 99 -10.19 -2.93 7.63
N THR A 100 -11.09 -2.08 7.14
CA THR A 100 -10.82 -1.16 6.03
C THR A 100 -9.79 -0.09 6.44
N SER A 101 -9.80 0.34 7.69
CA SER A 101 -8.79 1.27 8.23
C SER A 101 -7.39 0.65 8.26
N TYR A 102 -7.25 -0.62 8.65
CA TYR A 102 -5.97 -1.33 8.56
C TYR A 102 -5.46 -1.42 7.11
N ALA A 103 -6.36 -1.65 6.16
CA ALA A 103 -6.00 -1.62 4.73
C ALA A 103 -5.46 -0.23 4.35
N SER A 104 -6.18 0.84 4.66
CA SER A 104 -5.72 2.20 4.36
C SER A 104 -4.36 2.53 4.99
N LEU A 105 -4.12 2.10 6.23
CA LEU A 105 -2.86 2.30 6.93
C LEU A 105 -1.71 1.56 6.23
N GLY A 106 -1.93 0.33 5.77
CA GLY A 106 -0.94 -0.42 4.98
C GLY A 106 -0.57 0.27 3.67
N ALA A 107 -1.53 0.84 2.95
CA ALA A 107 -1.28 1.60 1.74
C ALA A 107 -0.48 2.90 2.02
N ILE A 108 -0.79 3.59 3.12
CA ILE A 108 -0.05 4.79 3.55
C ILE A 108 1.41 4.43 3.89
N ILE A 109 1.65 3.34 4.62
CA ILE A 109 3.01 2.86 4.91
C ILE A 109 3.76 2.56 3.60
N GLY A 110 3.10 1.91 2.64
CA GLY A 110 3.65 1.65 1.31
C GLY A 110 4.05 2.94 0.59
N LEU A 111 3.19 3.97 0.58
CA LEU A 111 3.50 5.27 -0.03
C LEU A 111 4.67 5.98 0.65
N ILE A 112 4.70 6.00 1.99
CA ILE A 112 5.82 6.57 2.75
C ILE A 112 7.12 5.88 2.37
N TYR A 113 7.10 4.55 2.24
CA TYR A 113 8.28 3.79 1.83
C TYR A 113 8.74 4.15 0.40
N VAL A 114 7.82 4.28 -0.55
CA VAL A 114 8.15 4.72 -1.92
C VAL A 114 8.77 6.12 -1.90
N ALA A 115 8.20 7.05 -1.14
CA ALA A 115 8.71 8.41 -1.01
C ALA A 115 10.14 8.44 -0.43
N LEU A 116 10.37 7.73 0.68
CA LEU A 116 11.71 7.61 1.28
C LEU A 116 12.71 7.00 0.30
N THR A 117 12.33 5.93 -0.38
CA THR A 117 13.19 5.28 -1.39
C THR A 117 13.53 6.22 -2.53
N GLY A 118 12.56 7.03 -2.99
CA GLY A 118 12.78 8.07 -3.99
C GLY A 118 13.77 9.14 -3.53
N ILE A 119 13.62 9.65 -2.30
CA ILE A 119 14.53 10.64 -1.70
C ILE A 119 15.95 10.08 -1.64
N PHE A 120 16.14 8.87 -1.11
CA PHE A 120 17.47 8.25 -1.04
C PHE A 120 18.07 7.97 -2.42
N ALA A 121 17.26 7.56 -3.39
CA ALA A 121 17.72 7.36 -4.76
C ALA A 121 18.19 8.68 -5.40
N PHE A 122 17.48 9.78 -5.13
CA PHE A 122 17.85 11.11 -5.60
C PHE A 122 19.14 11.61 -4.93
N LEU A 123 19.22 11.52 -3.60
CA LEU A 123 20.43 11.90 -2.84
C LEU A 123 21.66 11.08 -3.26
N GLY A 124 21.49 9.78 -3.49
CA GLY A 124 22.56 8.91 -3.98
C GLY A 124 23.05 9.32 -5.36
N ARG A 125 22.16 9.72 -6.28
CA ARG A 125 22.57 10.27 -7.58
C ARG A 125 23.28 11.62 -7.44
N ALA A 126 22.78 12.51 -6.59
CA ALA A 126 23.40 13.82 -6.36
C ALA A 126 24.80 13.71 -5.74
N ALA A 127 25.03 12.73 -4.86
CA ALA A 127 26.34 12.45 -4.30
C ALA A 127 27.32 11.82 -5.31
N GLN A 128 26.80 11.13 -6.33
CA GLN A 128 27.59 10.47 -7.36
C GLN A 128 27.92 11.36 -8.56
N SER A 129 27.33 12.55 -8.69
CA SER A 129 27.71 13.55 -9.70
C SER A 129 28.88 14.40 -9.17
N PRO A 130 30.14 14.10 -9.54
CA PRO A 130 31.29 14.93 -9.16
C PRO A 130 31.38 16.02 -10.23
N GLY A 131 30.65 17.11 -10.05
CA GLY A 131 30.55 18.08 -11.14
C GLY A 131 29.75 19.33 -10.83
N LEU A 132 30.12 20.05 -9.77
CA LEU A 132 29.99 21.51 -9.67
C LEU A 132 31.19 22.04 -8.88
N GLY A 133 32.37 21.59 -9.31
CA GLY A 133 33.67 22.15 -8.95
C GLY A 133 34.39 22.51 -10.25
N ALA A 134 33.96 23.59 -10.89
CA ALA A 134 34.67 24.32 -11.93
C ALA A 134 34.18 25.76 -11.88
#